data_AF-W6MBU6-F1
#
_entry.id   AF-W6MBU6-F1
#
_cell.length_a   1.000
_cell.length_b   1.000
_cell.length_c   1.000
_cell.angle_alpha   90.00
_cell.angle_beta   90.00
_cell.angle_gamma   90.00
#
_symmetry.space_group_name_H-M   'P 1'
#
loop_
_entity.id
_entity.type
_entity.pdbx_description
1 polymer ?
#
loop_
_entity_poly.entity_id
_entity_poly.type
_entity_poly.pdbx_seq_one_letter_code
_entity_poly.pdbx_strand_id
1 'polypeptide(L)' 'MKLLIEMNLSPAWEAILQAQGFEAIHWSMVGEPKALDKAIFAWAGEHNYIVFTHGLDFGAILAATGHHKPSVIHP' A
#
# COMPACT_ATOMS: atom_id res chain seq x y z
N MET A 1 -0.94 7.48 11.11
CA MET A 1 -0.49 7.24 9.72
C MET A 1 -1.13 5.95 9.26
N LYS A 2 -1.67 5.91 8.03
CA LYS A 2 -2.40 4.77 7.49
C LYS A 2 -1.52 4.01 6.50
N LEU A 3 -1.33 2.71 6.71
CA LEU A 3 -0.47 1.84 5.92
C LEU A 3 -1.32 0.77 5.23
N LEU A 4 -1.22 0.70 3.91
CA LEU A 4 -1.78 -0.38 3.12
C LEU A 4 -0.66 -1.35 2.79
N ILE A 5 -0.73 -2.54 3.35
CA ILE A 5 0.24 -3.62 3.10
C ILE A 5 -0.16 -4.28 1.77
N GLU A 6 0.79 -4.31 0.84
CA GLU A 6 0.62 -4.89 -0.48
C GLU A 6 0.37 -6.41 -0.41
N MET A 7 -0.35 -6.96 -1.40
CA MET A 7 -0.82 -8.35 -1.43
C MET A 7 0.29 -9.40 -1.31
N ASN A 8 1.48 -9.14 -1.86
CA ASN A 8 2.59 -10.11 -1.82
C ASN A 8 3.38 -10.07 -0.50
N LEU A 9 3.01 -9.18 0.43
CA LEU A 9 3.56 -9.20 1.79
C LEU A 9 2.73 -10.09 2.71
N SER A 10 3.36 -10.55 3.79
CA SER A 10 2.64 -11.34 4.80
C SER A 10 1.61 -10.47 5.52
N PRO A 11 0.34 -10.93 5.69
CA PRO A 11 -0.65 -10.26 6.54
C PRO A 11 -0.19 -10.10 8.00
N ALA A 12 0.82 -10.85 8.45
CA ALA A 12 1.40 -10.70 9.79
C ALA A 12 1.97 -9.29 10.04
N TRP A 13 2.31 -8.55 8.99
CA TRP A 13 2.71 -7.15 9.11
C TRP A 13 1.63 -6.25 9.71
N GLU A 14 0.34 -6.57 9.58
CA GLU A 14 -0.73 -5.80 10.24
C GLU A 14 -0.49 -5.74 11.75
N ALA A 15 -0.30 -6.90 12.39
CA ALA A 15 -0.09 -6.97 13.83
C ALA A 15 1.20 -6.26 14.27
N ILE A 16 2.29 -6.40 13.49
CA ILE A 16 3.58 -5.77 13.78
C ILE A 16 3.44 -4.24 13.73
N LEU A 17 2.84 -3.71 12.66
CA LEU A 17 2.70 -2.27 12.45
C LEU A 17 1.68 -1.66 13.43
N GLN A 18 0.58 -2.36 13.72
CA GLN A 18 -0.39 -1.95 14.73
C GLN A 18 0.22 -1.92 16.13
N ALA A 19 1.09 -2.88 16.48
CA ALA A 19 1.82 -2.86 17.75
C ALA A 19 2.77 -1.65 17.88
N GLN A 20 3.20 -1.05 16.76
CA GLN A 20 3.97 0.20 16.75
C GLN A 20 3.08 1.46 16.69
N GLY A 21 1.76 1.32 16.77
CA GLY A 21 0.81 2.43 16.77
C GLY A 21 0.38 2.93 15.38
N PHE A 22 0.66 2.18 14.31
CA PHE A 22 0.18 2.50 12.97
C PHE A 22 -1.21 1.91 12.70
N GLU A 23 -2.03 2.62 11.94
CA GLU A 23 -3.24 2.04 11.36
C GLU A 23 -2.82 1.27 10.11
N ALA A 24 -2.82 -0.06 10.14
CA ALA A 24 -2.36 -0.91 9.04
C ALA A 24 -3.43 -1.92 8.64
N ILE A 25 -3.59 -2.12 7.33
CA ILE A 25 -4.50 -3.10 6.72
C ILE A 25 -3.83 -3.77 5.53
N HIS A 26 -4.08 -5.07 5.33
CA HIS A 26 -3.60 -5.82 4.17
C HIS A 26 -4.58 -5.70 2.99
N TRP A 27 -4.06 -5.62 1.76
CA TRP A 27 -4.87 -5.47 0.55
C TRP A 27 -5.95 -6.55 0.42
N SER A 28 -5.70 -7.78 0.89
CA SER A 28 -6.67 -8.88 0.86
C SER A 28 -7.96 -8.61 1.63
N MET A 29 -7.97 -7.61 2.51
CA MET A 29 -9.14 -7.24 3.30
C MET A 29 -10.03 -6.19 2.60
N VAL A 30 -9.49 -5.46 1.63
CA VAL A 30 -10.15 -4.28 1.03
C VAL A 30 -10.25 -4.34 -0.49
N GLY A 31 -9.59 -5.31 -1.13
CA GLY A 31 -9.56 -5.40 -2.59
C GLY A 31 -9.28 -6.80 -3.11
N GLU A 32 -9.35 -6.91 -4.44
CA GLU A 32 -9.21 -8.16 -5.16
C GLU A 32 -7.77 -8.69 -5.13
N PRO A 33 -7.53 -9.98 -4.83
CA PRO A 33 -6.18 -10.56 -4.79
C PRO A 33 -5.33 -10.40 -6.05
N LYS A 34 -5.97 -10.23 -7.20
CA LYS A 34 -5.32 -10.08 -8.51
C LYS A 34 -5.40 -8.65 -9.05
N ALA A 35 -5.67 -7.67 -8.19
CA ALA A 35 -5.68 -6.27 -8.59
C ALA A 35 -4.32 -5.86 -9.16
N LEU A 36 -4.33 -5.06 -10.23
CA LEU A 36 -3.11 -4.45 -10.76
C LEU A 36 -2.59 -3.40 -9.78
N ASP A 37 -1.28 -3.18 -9.77
CA ASP A 37 -0.63 -2.16 -8.93
C ASP A 37 -1.29 -0.78 -9.05
N LYS A 38 -1.72 -0.40 -10.26
CA LYS A 38 -2.44 0.86 -10.49
C LYS A 38 -3.75 0.97 -9.69
N ALA A 39 -4.47 -0.14 -9.51
CA ALA A 39 -5.72 -0.17 -8.74
C ALA A 39 -5.43 -0.07 -7.23
N ILE A 40 -4.42 -0.78 -6.74
CA ILE A 40 -3.95 -0.68 -5.36
C ILE A 40 -3.51 0.77 -5.05
N PHE A 41 -2.75 1.37 -5.97
CA PHE A 41 -2.25 2.73 -5.85
C PHE A 41 -3.36 3.78 -5.84
N ALA A 42 -4.34 3.65 -6.76
CA ALA A 42 -5.50 4.53 -6.82
C ALA A 42 -6.32 4.45 -5.52
N TRP A 43 -6.63 3.23 -5.07
CA TRP A 43 -7.38 3.01 -3.84
C TRP A 43 -6.68 3.62 -2.63
N ALA A 44 -5.36 3.40 -2.50
CA ALA A 44 -4.57 3.99 -1.42
C ALA A 44 -4.56 5.52 -1.47
N GLY A 45 -4.45 6.11 -2.66
CA GLY A 45 -4.53 7.56 -2.86
C GLY A 45 -5.87 8.15 -2.42
N GLU A 46 -6.98 7.54 -2.85
CA GLU A 46 -8.36 7.95 -2.52
C GLU A 46 -8.63 7.86 -1.01
N HIS A 47 -8.12 6.81 -0.35
CA HIS A 47 -8.34 6.55 1.07
C HIS A 47 -7.26 7.16 1.99
N ASN A 48 -6.29 7.89 1.42
CA ASN A 48 -5.14 8.48 2.12
C ASN A 48 -4.27 7.46 2.89
N TYR A 49 -4.08 6.28 2.32
CA TYR A 49 -3.11 5.29 2.78
C TYR A 49 -1.74 5.51 2.11
N ILE A 50 -0.69 5.10 2.82
CA ILE A 50 0.67 4.94 2.30
C ILE A 50 0.83 3.47 1.91
N VAL A 51 1.36 3.20 0.72
CA VAL A 51 1.58 1.83 0.26
C VAL A 51 2.86 1.30 0.88
N PHE A 52 2.77 0.19 1.62
CA PHE A 52 3.88 -0.55 2.18
C PHE A 52 4.11 -1.80 1.32
N THR A 53 5.21 -1.85 0.59
CA THR A 53 5.41 -2.82 -0.49
C THR A 53 6.88 -3.13 -0.76
N HIS A 54 7.16 -4.32 -1.32
CA HIS A 54 8.44 -4.62 -1.98
C HIS A 54 8.40 -4.38 -3.51
N GLY A 55 7.25 -4.00 -4.07
CA GLY A 55 7.08 -3.75 -5.50
C GLY A 55 7.84 -2.51 -5.96
N LEU A 56 8.76 -2.68 -6.91
CA LEU A 56 9.58 -1.60 -7.47
C LEU A 56 8.79 -0.70 -8.43
N ASP A 57 7.68 -1.19 -8.98
CA ASP A 57 6.90 -0.49 -10.01
C ASP A 57 6.06 0.67 -9.47
N PHE A 58 5.80 0.71 -8.15
CA PHE A 58 5.01 1.79 -7.54
C PHE A 58 5.71 3.16 -7.60
N GLY A 59 7.04 3.20 -7.49
CA GLY A 59 7.82 4.43 -7.68
C GLY A 59 7.76 4.93 -9.13
N ALA A 60 7.78 4.02 -10.09
CA ALA A 60 7.62 4.33 -11.51
C ALA A 60 6.20 4.83 -11.83
N ILE A 61 5.17 4.24 -11.22
CA ILE A 61 3.77 4.70 -11.35
C ILE A 61 3.60 6.13 -10.84
N LEU A 62 4.17 6.47 -9.67
CA LEU A 62 4.13 7.83 -9.13
C LEU A 62 4.79 8.83 -10.10
N ALA A 63 6.01 8.52 -10.57
CA ALA A 63 6.76 9.37 -11.48
C ALA A 63 6.06 9.56 -12.84
N ALA A 64 5.48 8.50 -13.40
CA ALA A 64 4.82 8.53 -14.70
C ALA A 64 3.46 9.24 -14.69
N THR A 65 2.78 9.28 -13.54
CA THR A 65 1.42 9.85 -13.44
C THR A 65 1.39 11.29 -12.93
N GLY A 66 2.53 11.82 -12.44
CA GLY A 66 2.60 13.17 -11.87
C GLY A 66 1.77 13.35 -10.58
N HIS A 67 1.25 12.26 -10.01
CA HIS A 67 0.53 12.31 -8.75
C HIS A 67 1.49 12.55 -7.58
N HIS A 68 0.99 13.17 -6.52
CA HIS A 68 1.73 13.40 -5.26
C HIS A 68 1.42 12.35 -4.19
N LYS A 69 0.54 11.40 -4.48
CA LYS A 69 0.01 10.38 -3.56
C LYS A 69 -0.29 9.07 -4.30
N PRO A 70 -0.40 7.95 -3.56
CA PRO A 70 0.04 7.76 -2.18
C PRO A 70 1.57 7.86 -2.05
N SER A 71 2.06 8.08 -0.83
CA SER A 71 3.48 7.81 -0.54
C SER A 71 3.72 6.30 -0.54
N VAL A 72 4.95 5.89 -0.81
CA VAL A 72 5.36 4.48 -0.85
C VAL A 72 6.52 4.29 0.13
N ILE A 73 6.48 3.21 0.92
CA ILE A 73 7.54 2.81 1.86
C ILE A 73 7.94 1.37 1.57
N HIS A 74 9.24 1.12 1.53
CA HIS A 74 9.82 -0.22 1.45
C HIS A 74 10.32 -0.64 2.85
N PRO A 75 9.97 -1.86 3.32
CA PRO A 75 10.53 -2.43 4.55
C PRO A 75 12.03 -2.73 4.46
#